data_AF-A0A661VA71-F1
#
_entry.id   AF-A0A661VA71-F1
#
_cell.length_a   1.000
_cell.length_b   1.000
_cell.length_c   1.000
_cell.angle_alpha   90.00
_cell.angle_beta   90.00
_cell.angle_gamma   90.00
#
_symmetry.space_group_name_H-M   'P 1'
#
loop_
_entity.id
_entity.type
_entity.pdbx_description
1 polymer ?
#
loop_
_entity_poly.entity_id
_entity_poly.type
_entity_poly.pdbx_seq_one_letter_code
_entity_poly.pdbx_strand_id
1 'polypeptide(L)'
;SREIKLVSEAITRVMCSNCKTTFTISDTGVRPMPYTCPNCGKEGALKGKKVEGSRMNVTCPECSASFEIMDTGERPLTYECPYCHHHGVVETCSEPE
;
A
#
# COMPACT_ATOMS: atom_id res chain seq x y z
N SER A 1 36.49 -10.11 12.66
CA SER A 1 36.02 -8.71 12.77
C SER A 1 34.52 -8.71 12.52
N ARG A 2 33.74 -8.28 13.51
CA ARG A 2 32.32 -7.87 13.35
C ARG A 2 32.29 -6.71 12.32
N GLU A 3 31.24 -6.37 11.57
CA GLU A 3 29.82 -6.23 11.88
C GLU A 3 29.04 -6.24 10.55
N ILE A 4 27.96 -7.03 10.45
CA ILE A 4 26.95 -6.85 9.39
C ILE A 4 25.76 -6.18 10.07
N LYS A 5 25.67 -4.85 9.97
CA LYS A 5 24.48 -4.09 10.36
C LYS A 5 23.91 -3.46 9.11
N LEU A 6 23.04 -4.18 8.43
CA LEU A 6 22.17 -3.58 7.43
C LEU A 6 20.76 -4.15 7.57
N VAL A 7 20.15 -3.90 8.72
CA VAL A 7 18.68 -3.81 8.77
C VAL A 7 18.40 -2.38 8.36
N SER A 8 18.04 -2.16 7.09
CA SER A 8 17.47 -0.90 6.65
C SER A 8 16.13 -0.75 7.36
N GLU A 9 16.15 -0.29 8.61
CA GLU A 9 14.95 0.13 9.33
C GLU A 9 14.29 1.20 8.47
N ALA A 10 13.15 0.86 7.89
CA ALA A 10 12.36 1.81 7.15
C ALA A 10 11.93 2.89 8.14
N ILE A 11 12.49 4.08 8.04
CA ILE A 11 12.13 5.20 8.91
C ILE A 11 11.04 6.02 8.21
N THR A 12 9.92 6.23 8.90
CA THR A 12 8.80 7.03 8.39
C THR A 12 8.73 8.37 9.11
N ARG A 13 8.55 9.46 8.37
CA ARG A 13 8.31 10.80 8.93
C ARG A 13 6.84 10.96 9.29
N VAL A 14 6.58 11.42 10.51
CA VAL A 14 5.25 11.60 11.08
C VAL A 14 5.10 13.02 11.57
N MET A 15 3.98 13.66 11.26
CA MET A 15 3.60 14.94 11.82
C MET A 15 2.55 14.73 12.91
N CYS A 16 2.83 15.17 14.13
CA CYS A 16 1.85 15.10 15.22
C CYS A 16 0.63 15.98 14.91
N SER A 17 -0.58 15.42 14.94
CA SER A 17 -1.81 16.18 14.71
C SER A 17 -2.11 17.20 15.82
N ASN A 18 -1.48 17.09 16.99
CA ASN A 18 -1.72 17.98 18.13
C ASN A 18 -0.77 19.18 18.17
N CYS A 19 0.55 18.95 18.19
CA CYS A 19 1.55 20.02 18.27
C CYS A 19 2.22 20.37 16.94
N LYS A 20 1.88 19.66 15.85
CA LYS A 20 2.47 19.81 14.50
C LYS A 20 3.97 19.53 14.42
N THR A 21 4.59 19.02 15.49
CA THR A 21 5.98 18.58 15.46
C THR A 21 6.13 17.43 14.47
N THR A 22 7.12 17.54 13.58
CA THR A 22 7.50 16.46 12.67
C THR A 22 8.66 15.67 13.28
N PHE A 23 8.53 14.35 13.35
CA PHE A 23 9.55 13.44 13.88
C PHE A 23 9.60 12.15 13.06
N THR A 24 10.63 11.35 13.25
CA THR A 24 10.81 10.06 12.57
C THR A 24 10.54 8.91 13.53
N ILE A 25 9.88 7.86 13.04
CA ILE A 25 9.70 6.60 13.77
C ILE A 25 10.21 5.43 12.93
N SER A 26 10.66 4.37 13.59
CA SER A 26 10.93 3.09 12.93
C SER A 26 9.61 2.49 12.44
N ASP A 27 9.48 2.27 11.14
CA ASP A 27 8.29 1.70 10.50
C ASP A 27 8.40 0.18 10.45
N THR A 28 7.49 -0.51 11.13
CA THR A 28 7.43 -1.98 11.13
C THR A 28 6.60 -2.53 9.98
N GLY A 29 6.00 -1.68 9.14
CA GLY A 29 5.07 -2.06 8.08
C GLY A 29 3.68 -2.53 8.56
N VAL A 30 3.50 -2.80 9.86
CA VAL A 30 2.21 -3.18 10.44
C VAL A 30 1.30 -1.95 10.53
N ARG A 31 0.02 -2.10 10.19
CA ARG A 31 -0.98 -1.01 10.27
C ARG A 31 -2.25 -1.49 10.99
N PRO A 32 -2.91 -0.64 11.81
CA PRO A 32 -2.51 0.72 12.18
C PRO A 32 -1.26 0.72 13.07
N MET A 33 -0.28 1.59 12.79
CA MET A 33 0.95 1.67 13.57
C MET A 33 0.83 2.74 14.65
N PRO A 34 0.83 2.39 15.94
CA PRO A 34 0.80 3.37 17.01
C PRO A 34 2.12 4.15 17.07
N TYR A 35 2.04 5.41 17.48
CA TYR A 35 3.19 6.24 17.78
C TYR A 35 2.87 7.17 18.95
N THR A 36 3.91 7.55 19.70
CA THR A 36 3.80 8.56 20.76
C THR A 36 4.62 9.78 20.34
N CYS A 37 4.01 10.96 20.37
CA CYS A 37 4.71 12.18 20.02
C CYS A 37 5.77 12.50 21.09
N PRO A 38 7.06 12.65 20.72
CA PRO A 38 8.12 12.96 21.69
C PRO A 38 8.05 14.39 22.24
N ASN A 39 7.27 15.28 21.61
CA ASN A 39 7.14 16.67 22.02
C ASN A 39 5.99 16.90 23.01
N CYS A 40 4.82 16.31 22.77
CA CYS A 40 3.62 16.53 23.61
C CYS A 40 3.10 15.27 24.30
N GLY A 41 3.72 14.10 24.09
CA GLY A 41 3.30 12.82 24.68
C GLY A 41 2.00 12.25 24.09
N LYS A 42 1.39 12.92 23.09
CA LYS A 42 0.12 12.49 22.49
C LYS A 42 0.33 11.19 21.69
N GLU A 43 -0.52 10.21 21.96
CA GLU A 43 -0.60 8.99 21.18
C GLU A 43 -1.38 9.21 19.88
N GLY A 44 -0.90 8.62 18.80
CA GLY A 44 -1.54 8.62 17.50
C GLY A 44 -1.32 7.28 16.80
N ALA A 45 -1.94 7.09 15.64
CA ALA A 45 -1.70 5.91 14.83
C ALA A 45 -1.58 6.28 13.35
N LEU A 46 -0.52 5.81 12.70
CA LEU A 46 -0.42 5.82 11.25
C LEU A 46 -1.35 4.74 10.71
N LYS A 47 -2.43 5.19 10.07
CA LYS A 47 -3.26 4.31 9.24
C LYS A 47 -2.48 4.11 7.93
N GLY A 48 -2.53 2.90 7.37
CA GLY A 48 -2.01 2.69 6.02
C GLY A 48 -2.69 3.68 5.06
N LYS A 49 -2.04 3.99 3.92
CA LYS A 49 -2.77 4.67 2.85
C LYS A 49 -3.99 3.81 2.56
N LYS A 50 -5.20 4.35 2.74
CA LYS A 50 -6.35 3.80 2.02
C LYS A 50 -5.97 3.99 0.57
N VAL A 51 -5.67 2.89 -0.11
CA VAL A 51 -5.68 2.88 -1.56
C VAL A 51 -7.11 3.19 -1.93
N GLU A 52 -7.34 4.44 -2.30
CA GLU A 52 -8.57 4.86 -2.93
C GLU A 52 -8.51 4.25 -4.32
N GLY A 53 -9.24 3.15 -4.48
CA GLY A 53 -9.20 2.35 -5.68
C GLY A 53 -10.57 1.76 -5.95
N SER A 54 -10.92 1.69 -7.22
CA SER A 54 -12.16 1.07 -7.67
C SER A 54 -11.96 -0.43 -7.81
N ARG A 55 -12.94 -1.21 -7.36
CA ARG A 55 -12.98 -2.64 -7.63
C ARG A 55 -13.36 -2.84 -9.08
N MET A 56 -12.56 -3.59 -9.82
CA MET A 56 -12.77 -3.87 -11.24
C MET A 56 -12.77 -5.38 -11.47
N ASN A 57 -13.74 -5.88 -12.22
CA ASN A 57 -13.74 -7.26 -12.68
C ASN A 57 -12.87 -7.41 -13.93
N VAL A 58 -11.95 -8.36 -13.91
CA VAL A 58 -11.09 -8.72 -15.04
C VAL A 58 -11.29 -10.18 -15.37
N THR A 59 -11.37 -10.48 -16.66
CA THR A 59 -11.43 -11.86 -17.17
C THR A 59 -10.05 -12.23 -17.71
N CYS A 60 -9.47 -13.30 -17.19
CA CYS A 60 -8.19 -13.80 -17.69
C CYS A 60 -8.37 -14.37 -19.12
N PRO A 61 -7.52 -13.97 -20.09
CA PRO A 61 -7.61 -14.50 -21.45
C PRO A 61 -7.14 -15.96 -21.58
N GLU A 62 -6.32 -16.47 -20.64
CA GLU A 62 -5.81 -17.85 -20.71
C GLU A 62 -6.78 -18.89 -20.13
N CYS A 63 -7.41 -18.58 -19.00
CA CYS A 63 -8.27 -19.54 -18.30
C CYS A 63 -9.76 -19.16 -18.32
N SER A 64 -10.11 -18.01 -18.92
CA SER A 64 -11.48 -17.46 -18.95
C SER A 64 -12.11 -17.24 -17.57
N ALA A 65 -11.30 -17.25 -16.50
CA ALA A 65 -11.78 -17.00 -15.15
C ALA A 65 -11.94 -15.49 -14.92
N SER A 66 -13.07 -15.09 -14.36
CA SER A 66 -13.32 -13.72 -13.90
C SER A 66 -12.96 -13.56 -12.43
N PHE A 67 -12.26 -12.47 -12.10
CA PHE A 67 -11.87 -12.13 -10.74
C PHE A 67 -11.81 -10.62 -10.55
N GLU A 68 -11.85 -10.19 -9.29
CA GLU A 68 -11.80 -8.77 -8.93
C GLU A 68 -10.35 -8.33 -8.69
N ILE A 69 -9.97 -7.20 -9.26
CA ILE A 69 -8.71 -6.49 -8.97
C ILE A 69 -9.01 -5.09 -8.44
N MET A 70 -8.00 -4.49 -7.80
CA MET A 70 -8.07 -3.12 -7.31
C MET A 70 -7.41 -2.18 -8.30
N ASP A 71 -8.20 -1.29 -8.92
CA ASP A 71 -7.69 -0.21 -9.75
C ASP A 71 -7.35 1.00 -8.87
N THR A 72 -6.07 1.22 -8.61
CA THR A 72 -5.57 2.38 -7.86
C THR A 72 -5.48 3.65 -8.70
N GLY A 73 -5.87 3.61 -9.98
CA GLY A 73 -5.67 4.69 -10.96
C GLY A 73 -4.24 4.78 -11.49
N GLU A 74 -3.32 3.94 -11.00
CA GLU A 74 -1.97 3.84 -11.55
C GLU A 74 -2.01 3.05 -12.88
N ARG A 75 -1.21 3.50 -13.85
CA ARG A 75 -1.11 2.89 -15.18
C ARG A 75 0.36 2.66 -15.54
N PRO A 76 0.69 1.56 -16.24
CA PRO A 76 -0.21 0.49 -16.69
C PRO A 76 -0.74 -0.37 -15.51
N LEU A 77 -2.03 -0.71 -15.54
CA LEU A 77 -2.65 -1.56 -14.51
C LEU A 77 -2.34 -3.01 -14.84
N THR A 78 -1.49 -3.65 -14.04
CA THR A 78 -1.11 -5.06 -14.23
C THR A 78 -1.85 -5.96 -13.25
N TYR A 79 -2.07 -7.22 -13.64
CA TYR A 79 -2.69 -8.22 -12.78
C TYR A 79 -2.01 -9.58 -12.94
N GLU A 80 -2.07 -10.39 -11.90
CA GLU A 80 -1.73 -11.82 -11.93
C GLU A 80 -3.02 -12.62 -11.70
N CYS A 81 -3.30 -13.58 -12.59
CA CYS A 81 -4.49 -14.42 -12.45
C CYS A 81 -4.31 -15.43 -11.28
N PRO A 82 -5.22 -15.49 -10.30
CA PRO A 82 -5.10 -16.40 -9.16
C PRO A 82 -5.32 -17.88 -9.52
N TYR A 83 -5.82 -18.19 -10.72
CA TYR A 83 -6.13 -19.56 -11.15
C TYR A 83 -5.04 -20.18 -12.01
N CYS A 84 -4.37 -19.38 -12.86
CA CYS A 84 -3.36 -19.87 -13.81
C CYS A 84 -2.01 -19.13 -13.72
N HIS A 85 -1.89 -18.12 -12.85
CA HIS A 85 -0.69 -17.27 -12.70
C HIS A 85 -0.27 -16.52 -13.98
N HIS A 86 -1.19 -16.38 -14.94
CA HIS A 86 -0.97 -15.55 -16.11
C HIS A 86 -0.85 -14.07 -15.70
N HIS A 87 0.15 -13.39 -16.26
CA HIS A 87 0.39 -11.96 -16.03
C HIS A 87 -0.18 -11.15 -17.19
N GLY A 88 -1.14 -10.28 -16.91
CA GLY A 88 -1.79 -9.45 -17.90
C GLY A 88 -1.77 -7.96 -17.55
N VAL A 89 -2.10 -7.14 -18.54
CA VAL A 89 -2.29 -5.70 -18.40
C VAL A 89 -3.75 -5.37 -18.71
N VAL A 90 -4.39 -4.59 -17.86
CA VAL A 90 -5.74 -4.08 -18.11
C VAL A 90 -5.60 -2.79 -18.91
N GLU A 91 -5.90 -2.89 -20.21
CA GLU A 91 -5.79 -1.76 -21.14
C GLU A 91 -7.09 -0.95 -21.26
N THR A 92 -8.23 -1.49 -20.83
CA THR A 92 -9.53 -0.84 -21.02
C THR A 92 -10.34 -0.81 -19.73
N CYS A 93 -10.51 0.38 -19.17
CA CYS A 93 -11.70 0.66 -18.37
C CYS A 93 -12.86 0.65 -19.37
N SER A 94 -13.67 -0.41 -19.39
CA SER A 94 -14.89 -0.42 -20.20
C SER A 94 -15.85 0.59 -19.59
N GLU A 95 -15.88 1.80 -20.13
CA GLU A 95 -17.02 2.72 -19.95
C GLU A 95 -18.25 2.02 -20.54
N PRO A 96 -19.34 1.82 -19.77
CA PRO A 96 -20.61 1.45 -20.35
C PRO A 96 -21.13 2.63 -21.19
N GLU A 97 -21.43 2.37 -22.46
CA GLU A 97 -22.07 3.30 -23.40
C GLU A 97 -23.45 3.77 -22.93
#